data_AF-A0AB39BXY0-F1
#
_entry.id   AF-A0AB39BXY0-F1
#
_cell.length_a   1.000
_cell.length_b   1.000
_cell.length_c   1.000
_cell.angle_alpha   90.00
_cell.angle_beta   90.00
_cell.angle_gamma   90.00
#
_symmetry.space_group_name_H-M   'P 1'
#
loop_
_entity.id
_entity.type
_entity.pdbx_description
1 polymer ?
#
loop_
_entity_poly.entity_id
_entity_poly.type
_entity_poly.pdbx_seq_one_letter_code
_entity_poly.pdbx_strand_id
1 'polypeptide(L)'
;MKTLISTIKDSMYDIKYYWAEMKNVRGKKEKSKYFSLVHFNAFFLFLFSLLIVITVTFIVLSLFYGFYVLLGLVVTIPLLLIAMFIRNKAYVRFKEHYIEYHTED
;
A
#
# COMPACT_ATOMS: atom_id res chain seq x y z
N MET A 1 -9.84 -14.09 -1.70
CA MET A 1 -8.45 -13.59 -1.73
C MET A 1 -8.45 -12.25 -2.44
N LYS A 2 -7.93 -11.16 -1.84
CA LYS A 2 -7.86 -9.85 -2.53
C LYS A 2 -6.75 -9.89 -3.58
N THR A 3 -7.00 -9.38 -4.78
CA THR A 3 -6.02 -9.28 -5.86
C THR A 3 -5.16 -8.01 -5.69
N LEU A 4 -3.97 -7.98 -6.29
CA LEU A 4 -3.10 -6.79 -6.29
C LEU A 4 -3.85 -5.54 -6.76
N ILE A 5 -4.63 -5.69 -7.84
CA ILE A 5 -5.45 -4.61 -8.42
C ILE A 5 -6.48 -4.11 -7.40
N SER A 6 -7.19 -5.01 -6.71
CA SER A 6 -8.14 -4.60 -5.67
C SER A 6 -7.45 -3.90 -4.50
N THR A 7 -6.26 -4.35 -4.10
CA THR A 7 -5.48 -3.75 -3.02
C THR A 7 -4.99 -2.34 -3.38
N ILE A 8 -4.53 -2.13 -4.61
CA ILE A 8 -4.15 -0.81 -5.14
C ILE A 8 -5.37 0.11 -5.18
N LYS A 9 -6.49 -0.38 -5.74
CA LYS A 9 -7.74 0.40 -5.86
C LYS A 9 -8.27 0.83 -4.48
N ASP A 10 -8.32 -0.09 -3.53
CA ASP A 10 -8.72 0.22 -2.15
C ASP A 10 -7.79 1.27 -1.53
N SER A 11 -6.47 1.18 -1.74
CA SER A 11 -5.51 2.13 -1.18
C SER A 11 -5.65 3.53 -1.80
N MET A 12 -5.91 3.62 -3.10
CA MET A 12 -6.22 4.89 -3.78
C MET A 12 -7.52 5.50 -3.27
N TYR A 13 -8.55 4.67 -3.06
CA TYR A 13 -9.82 5.11 -2.49
C TYR A 13 -9.63 5.64 -1.06
N ASP A 14 -8.93 4.89 -0.22
CA ASP A 14 -8.63 5.27 1.17
C ASP A 14 -7.87 6.60 1.23
N ILE A 15 -6.87 6.82 0.36
CA ILE A 15 -6.16 8.12 0.27
C ILE A 15 -7.12 9.24 -0.06
N LYS A 16 -7.95 9.07 -1.10
CA LYS A 16 -8.88 10.11 -1.53
C LYS A 16 -9.89 10.43 -0.42
N TYR A 17 -10.40 9.40 0.24
CA TYR A 17 -11.35 9.52 1.34
C TYR A 17 -10.73 10.25 2.54
N TYR A 18 -9.61 9.77 3.07
CA TYR A 18 -8.96 10.37 4.24
C TYR A 18 -8.38 11.76 3.96
N TRP A 19 -7.96 12.03 2.74
CA TRP A 19 -7.54 13.38 2.34
C TRP A 19 -8.70 14.37 2.31
N ALA A 20 -9.88 13.94 1.84
CA ALA A 20 -11.09 14.76 1.89
C ALA A 20 -11.51 15.00 3.34
N GLU A 21 -11.53 13.95 4.17
CA GLU A 21 -11.95 14.04 5.57
C GLU A 21 -11.03 14.95 6.39
N MET A 22 -9.71 14.90 6.15
CA MET A 22 -8.73 15.79 6.75
C MET A 22 -9.04 17.29 6.53
N LYS A 23 -9.72 17.65 5.43
CA LYS A 23 -10.13 19.04 5.17
C LYS A 23 -11.36 19.45 5.98
N ASN A 24 -12.20 18.48 6.36
CA ASN A 24 -13.45 18.70 7.10
C ASN A 24 -13.23 18.79 8.61
N VAL A 25 -12.24 18.08 9.16
CA VAL A 25 -11.90 18.17 10.59
C VAL A 25 -11.17 19.46 10.94
N ARG A 26 -11.52 20.06 12.09
CA ARG A 26 -10.90 21.30 12.60
C ARG A 26 -9.75 21.06 13.59
N GLY A 27 -9.72 19.89 14.25
CA GLY A 27 -8.71 19.55 15.26
C GLY A 27 -7.35 19.18 14.69
N LYS A 28 -6.26 19.75 15.21
CA LYS A 28 -4.88 19.42 14.82
C LYS A 28 -4.54 17.93 15.07
N LYS A 29 -5.01 17.38 16.20
CA LYS A 29 -4.87 15.95 16.56
C LYS A 29 -5.56 15.07 15.51
N GLU A 30 -6.79 15.41 15.13
CA GLU A 30 -7.57 14.64 14.16
C GLU A 30 -7.01 14.73 12.73
N LYS A 31 -6.61 15.93 12.29
CA LYS A 31 -5.91 16.10 11.02
C LYS A 31 -4.66 15.23 10.93
N SER A 32 -3.87 15.17 12.00
CA SER A 32 -2.68 14.32 12.06
C SER A 32 -3.03 12.83 11.91
N LYS A 33 -4.17 12.37 12.44
CA LYS A 33 -4.62 10.98 12.29
C LYS A 33 -4.91 10.67 10.83
N TYR A 34 -5.76 11.47 10.18
CA TYR A 34 -6.10 11.27 8.76
C TYR A 34 -4.87 11.39 7.86
N PHE A 35 -3.97 12.33 8.15
CA PHE A 35 -2.72 12.49 7.42
C PHE A 35 -1.81 11.25 7.53
N SER A 36 -1.74 10.62 8.71
CA SER A 36 -1.02 9.37 8.92
C SER A 36 -1.62 8.24 8.09
N LEU A 37 -2.95 8.09 8.07
CA LEU A 37 -3.64 7.09 7.24
C LEU A 37 -3.38 7.31 5.74
N VAL A 38 -3.40 8.56 5.28
CA VAL A 38 -3.00 8.90 3.90
C VAL A 38 -1.56 8.47 3.62
N HIS A 39 -0.62 8.80 4.52
CA HIS A 39 0.80 8.45 4.37
C HIS A 39 1.01 6.94 4.28
N PHE A 40 0.37 6.16 5.15
CA PHE A 40 0.46 4.70 5.11
C PHE A 40 -0.04 4.13 3.79
N ASN A 41 -1.22 4.55 3.31
CA ASN A 41 -1.71 4.06 2.02
C ASN A 41 -0.84 4.52 0.85
N ALA A 42 -0.34 5.76 0.88
CA ALA A 42 0.56 6.29 -0.15
C ALA A 42 1.88 5.50 -0.18
N PHE A 43 2.43 5.15 0.99
CA PHE A 43 3.62 4.30 1.10
C PHE A 43 3.37 2.91 0.49
N PHE A 44 2.23 2.27 0.78
CA PHE A 44 1.91 0.98 0.16
C PHE A 44 1.76 1.09 -1.36
N LEU A 45 1.11 2.14 -1.87
CA LEU A 45 1.02 2.38 -3.32
C LEU A 45 2.40 2.57 -3.95
N PHE A 46 3.28 3.33 -3.32
CA PHE A 46 4.66 3.50 -3.76
C PHE A 46 5.40 2.16 -3.78
N LEU A 47 5.30 1.38 -2.70
CA LEU A 47 5.93 0.06 -2.60
C LEU A 47 5.42 -0.90 -3.69
N PHE A 48 4.12 -0.94 -3.95
CA PHE A 48 3.55 -1.75 -5.03
C PHE A 48 4.03 -1.28 -6.40
N SER A 49 4.05 0.03 -6.65
CA SER A 49 4.55 0.60 -7.90
C SER A 49 6.01 0.23 -8.13
N LEU A 50 6.86 0.36 -7.11
CA LEU A 50 8.27 -0.01 -7.16
C LEU A 50 8.46 -1.49 -7.50
N LEU A 51 7.74 -2.39 -6.81
CA LEU A 51 7.82 -3.84 -7.06
C LEU A 51 7.33 -4.23 -8.45
N ILE A 52 6.29 -3.57 -8.97
CA ILE A 52 5.82 -3.75 -10.35
C ILE A 52 6.90 -3.32 -11.34
N VAL A 53 7.51 -2.15 -11.15
CA VAL A 53 8.58 -1.64 -12.02
C VAL A 53 9.79 -2.59 -12.02
N ILE A 54 10.21 -3.09 -10.86
CA ILE A 54 11.30 -4.06 -10.76
C ILE A 54 10.94 -5.36 -11.51
N THR A 55 9.71 -5.84 -11.34
CA THR A 55 9.22 -7.04 -12.02
C THR A 55 9.25 -6.87 -13.54
N VAL A 56 8.74 -5.75 -14.05
CA VAL A 56 8.78 -5.42 -15.49
C VAL A 56 10.24 -5.31 -15.97
N THR A 57 11.11 -4.71 -15.17
CA THR A 57 12.54 -4.57 -15.49
C THR A 57 13.21 -5.93 -15.66
N PHE A 58 12.98 -6.89 -14.74
CA PHE A 58 13.53 -8.24 -14.89
C PHE A 58 12.99 -8.96 -16.13
N ILE A 59 11.71 -8.78 -16.46
CA ILE A 59 11.12 -9.36 -17.69
C ILE A 59 11.79 -8.77 -18.93
N VAL A 60 11.91 -7.44 -19.01
CA VAL A 60 12.57 -6.77 -20.15
C VAL A 60 14.04 -7.19 -20.26
N LEU A 61 14.78 -7.20 -19.15
CA LEU A 61 16.19 -7.61 -19.14
C LEU A 61 16.38 -9.08 -19.54
N SER A 62 15.42 -9.96 -19.23
CA SER A 62 15.51 -11.38 -19.65
C SER A 62 15.51 -11.56 -21.18
N LEU A 63 14.95 -10.61 -21.93
CA LEU A 63 14.97 -10.64 -23.40
C LEU A 63 16.38 -10.39 -23.97
N PHE A 64 17.22 -9.65 -23.24
CA PHE A 64 18.58 -9.29 -23.66
C PHE A 64 19.65 -10.18 -23.05
N TYR A 65 19.48 -10.52 -21.77
CA TYR A 65 20.49 -11.21 -20.98
C TYR A 65 20.17 -12.70 -20.79
N GLY A 66 18.96 -13.15 -21.12
CA GLY A 66 18.54 -14.55 -21.04
C GLY A 66 17.66 -14.86 -19.81
N PHE A 67 17.08 -16.06 -19.81
CA PHE A 67 16.06 -16.48 -18.84
C PHE A 67 16.54 -16.51 -17.38
N TYR A 68 17.85 -16.64 -17.11
CA TYR A 68 18.36 -16.65 -15.73
C TYR A 68 18.09 -15.33 -14.99
N VAL A 69 17.89 -14.22 -15.70
CA VAL A 69 17.51 -12.93 -15.09
C VAL A 69 16.14 -13.00 -14.42
N LEU A 70 15.25 -13.90 -14.89
CA LEU A 70 13.95 -14.14 -14.25
C LEU A 70 14.07 -14.78 -12.87
N LEU A 71 15.24 -15.32 -12.48
CA LEU A 71 15.47 -15.78 -11.10
C LEU A 71 15.32 -14.63 -10.09
N GLY A 72 15.52 -13.37 -10.50
CA GLY A 72 15.22 -12.20 -9.67
C GLY A 72 13.75 -12.12 -9.25
N LEU A 73 12.83 -12.70 -10.03
CA LEU A 73 11.40 -12.76 -9.70
C LEU A 73 11.11 -13.64 -8.49
N VAL A 74 11.99 -14.60 -8.19
CA VAL A 74 11.86 -15.47 -7.01
C VAL A 74 11.93 -14.65 -5.72
N VAL A 75 12.56 -13.48 -5.74
CA VAL A 75 12.63 -12.57 -4.58
C VAL A 75 11.51 -11.54 -4.61
N THR A 76 11.21 -10.95 -5.78
CA THR A 76 10.22 -9.87 -5.86
C THR A 76 8.79 -10.35 -5.67
N ILE A 77 8.44 -11.56 -6.15
CA ILE A 77 7.09 -12.11 -5.99
C ILE A 77 6.75 -12.34 -4.51
N PRO A 78 7.58 -13.03 -3.69
CA PRO A 78 7.34 -13.14 -2.26
C PRO A 78 7.24 -11.78 -1.55
N LEU A 79 8.10 -10.81 -1.90
CA LEU A 79 8.02 -9.46 -1.33
C LEU A 79 6.67 -8.80 -1.63
N LEU A 80 6.16 -8.93 -2.85
CA LEU A 80 4.86 -8.41 -3.23
C LEU A 80 3.73 -9.07 -2.42
N LEU A 81 3.78 -10.39 -2.25
CA LEU A 81 2.81 -11.14 -1.46
C LEU A 81 2.84 -10.72 0.02
N ILE A 82 4.03 -10.53 0.59
CA ILE A 82 4.21 -10.04 1.97
C ILE A 82 3.63 -8.62 2.10
N ALA A 83 3.95 -7.71 1.18
CA ALA A 83 3.42 -6.36 1.17
C ALA A 83 1.88 -6.36 1.08
N MET A 84 1.31 -7.21 0.22
CA MET A 84 -0.14 -7.40 0.13
C MET A 84 -0.74 -7.95 1.42
N PHE A 85 -0.07 -8.90 2.07
CA PHE A 85 -0.53 -9.47 3.35
C PHE A 85 -0.53 -8.43 4.46
N ILE A 86 0.58 -7.67 4.61
CA ILE A 86 0.70 -6.60 5.60
C ILE A 86 -0.40 -5.56 5.36
N ARG A 87 -0.59 -5.11 4.11
CA ARG A 87 -1.65 -4.14 3.78
C ARG A 87 -3.04 -4.70 4.11
N ASN A 88 -3.36 -5.90 3.65
CA ASN A 88 -4.74 -6.41 3.76
C ASN A 88 -5.11 -6.90 5.17
N LYS A 89 -4.13 -7.21 6.02
CA LYS A 89 -4.38 -7.76 7.37
C LYS A 89 -3.89 -6.84 8.48
N ALA A 90 -2.60 -6.49 8.48
CA ALA A 90 -2.01 -5.69 9.56
C ALA A 90 -2.50 -4.23 9.50
N TYR A 91 -2.50 -3.62 8.31
CA TYR A 91 -2.96 -2.24 8.15
C TYR A 91 -4.47 -2.09 8.38
N VAL A 92 -5.31 -3.05 7.97
CA VAL A 92 -6.75 -3.01 8.25
C VAL A 92 -7.03 -3.03 9.76
N ARG A 93 -6.37 -3.93 10.50
CA ARG A 93 -6.50 -3.97 11.97
C ARG A 93 -5.98 -2.70 12.64
N PHE A 94 -4.83 -2.20 12.18
CA PHE A 94 -4.29 -0.93 12.67
C PHE A 94 -5.30 0.20 12.45
N LYS A 95 -5.85 0.31 11.24
CA LYS A 95 -6.84 1.32 10.88
C LYS A 95 -8.10 1.26 11.75
N GLU A 96 -8.64 0.07 11.97
CA GLU A 96 -9.81 -0.15 12.85
C GLU A 96 -9.53 0.39 14.26
N HIS A 97 -8.44 -0.05 14.88
CA HIS A 97 -8.09 0.41 16.24
C HIS A 97 -7.73 1.90 16.28
N TYR A 98 -7.06 2.42 15.26
CA TYR A 98 -6.60 3.81 15.21
C TYR A 98 -7.74 4.82 15.06
N ILE A 99 -8.86 4.40 14.45
CA ILE A 99 -10.07 5.21 14.31
C ILE A 99 -10.98 5.02 15.54
N GLU A 100 -11.15 3.79 16.03
CA GLU A 100 -12.12 3.44 17.09
C GLU A 100 -11.67 3.89 18.50
N TYR A 101 -10.36 3.86 18.81
CA TYR A 101 -9.87 4.20 20.16
C TYR A 101 -9.90 5.69 20.53
N HIS A 102 -10.29 6.61 19.64
CA HIS A 102 -10.25 8.04 19.92
C HIS A 102 -11.56 8.76 19.56
N THR A 103 -12.67 8.01 19.47
CA THR A 103 -14.05 8.54 19.49
C THR A 103 -14.61 8.65 20.92
N GLU A 104 -13.85 8.24 21.94
CA GLU A 104 -14.23 8.33 23.36
C GLU A 104 -13.59 9.51 24.13
N ASP A 105 -12.92 10.44 23.45
CA ASP A 105 -12.38 11.68 24.05
C ASP A 105 -13.25 12.91 23.69
#